data_AF-A0A947JRN2-F1
#
_entry.id   AF-A0A947JRN2-F1
#
_cell.length_a   1.000
_cell.length_b   1.000
_cell.length_c   1.000
_cell.angle_alpha   90.00
_cell.angle_beta   90.00
_cell.angle_gamma   90.00
#
_symmetry.space_group_name_H-M   'P 1'
#
loop_
_entity.id
_entity.type
_entity.pdbx_description
1 polymer ?
#
loop_
_entity_poly.entity_id
_entity_poly.type
_entity_poly.pdbx_seq_one_letter_code
_entity_poly.pdbx_strand_id
1 'polypeptide(L)'
;MSRTIRFGVSLNDRLLKDFDRLISGRNYKNRSQAIADLIRDSLIERDWQFKNKRVAAIIGLVYDHHRRDLVNKIIDIQHDFQKLVISTQHIHLDHKNCLEIIAAKGQAQAIVGLAHKLRAVKGIKHASFTTTTSGKKLI
;
A
#
# COMPACT_ATOMS: atom_id res chain seq x y z
N MET A 1 18.42 14.19 -24.88
CA MET A 1 16.95 14.27 -25.06
C MET A 1 16.36 12.90 -24.77
N SER A 2 15.41 12.79 -23.84
CA SER A 2 14.73 11.52 -23.53
C SER A 2 13.72 11.19 -24.64
N ARG A 3 13.77 9.97 -25.16
CA ARG A 3 12.83 9.47 -26.18
C ARG A 3 11.46 9.19 -25.55
N THR A 4 10.41 9.85 -26.02
CA THR A 4 9.02 9.57 -25.62
C THR A 4 8.48 8.37 -26.41
N ILE A 5 7.86 7.41 -25.74
CA ILE A 5 7.27 6.21 -26.35
C ILE A 5 5.75 6.25 -26.17
N ARG A 6 5.00 5.98 -27.24
CA ARG A 6 3.54 5.88 -27.20
C ARG A 6 3.14 4.42 -27.04
N PHE A 7 2.25 4.16 -26.09
CA PHE A 7 1.64 2.85 -25.88
C PHE A 7 0.13 3.00 -25.66
N GLY A 8 -0.63 1.95 -25.94
CA GLY A 8 -2.08 1.89 -25.72
C GLY A 8 -2.41 1.28 -24.37
N VAL A 9 -3.47 1.77 -23.72
CA VAL A 9 -3.99 1.24 -22.45
C VAL A 9 -5.50 1.05 -22.60
N SER A 10 -6.01 -0.10 -22.15
CA SER A 10 -7.45 -0.38 -22.09
C SER A 10 -7.95 -0.15 -20.67
N LEU A 11 -9.00 0.64 -20.51
CA LEU A 11 -9.66 0.93 -19.23
C LEU A 11 -11.17 0.74 -19.40
N ASN A 12 -11.85 0.38 -18.31
CA ASN A 12 -13.31 0.39 -18.29
C ASN A 12 -13.83 1.83 -18.50
N ASP A 13 -14.94 1.99 -19.23
CA ASP A 13 -15.56 3.30 -19.53
C ASP A 13 -15.81 4.14 -18.27
N ARG A 14 -16.33 3.52 -17.21
CA ARG A 14 -16.59 4.20 -15.93
C ARG A 14 -15.30 4.70 -15.30
N LEU A 15 -14.24 3.89 -15.30
CA LEU A 15 -12.94 4.25 -14.74
C LEU A 15 -12.30 5.40 -15.52
N LEU A 16 -12.42 5.40 -16.86
CA LEU A 16 -11.93 6.50 -17.69
C LEU A 16 -12.67 7.80 -17.39
N LYS A 17 -13.99 7.76 -17.24
CA LYS A 17 -14.81 8.93 -16.87
C LYS A 17 -14.45 9.47 -15.49
N ASP A 18 -14.26 8.59 -14.52
CA ASP A 18 -13.82 8.98 -13.18
C ASP A 18 -12.43 9.61 -13.20
N PHE A 19 -11.51 9.06 -14.01
CA PHE A 19 -10.19 9.62 -14.21
C PHE A 19 -10.23 11.00 -14.88
N ASP A 20 -11.05 11.18 -15.92
CA ASP A 20 -11.21 12.47 -16.61
C ASP A 20 -11.71 13.56 -15.66
N ARG A 21 -12.69 13.22 -14.81
CA ARG A 21 -13.21 14.11 -13.78
C ARG A 21 -12.16 14.46 -12.72
N LEU A 22 -11.31 13.50 -12.36
CA LEU A 22 -10.21 13.74 -11.43
C LEU A 22 -9.19 14.73 -12.00
N ILE A 23 -8.82 14.57 -13.28
CA ILE A 23 -7.75 15.39 -13.89
C ILE A 23 -8.23 16.78 -14.31
N SER A 24 -9.52 16.95 -14.62
CA SER A 24 -10.10 18.26 -14.93
C SER A 24 -10.04 19.21 -13.74
N GLY A 25 -10.24 18.68 -12.52
CA GLY A 25 -10.08 19.45 -11.28
C GLY A 25 -8.63 19.77 -10.90
N ARG A 26 -7.63 19.21 -11.61
CA ARG A 26 -6.20 19.35 -11.30
C ARG A 26 -5.39 20.10 -12.37
N ASN A 27 -6.07 20.75 -13.32
CA ASN A 27 -5.45 21.60 -14.35
C ASN A 27 -4.46 20.87 -15.29
N TYR A 28 -4.64 19.56 -15.48
CA TYR A 28 -3.82 18.78 -16.43
C TYR A 28 -4.18 19.10 -17.88
N LYS A 29 -3.17 19.23 -18.75
CA LYS A 29 -3.38 19.56 -20.18
C LYS A 29 -3.86 18.36 -21.00
N ASN A 30 -3.53 17.13 -20.59
CA ASN A 30 -3.99 15.91 -21.25
C ASN A 30 -3.84 14.70 -20.32
N ARG A 31 -4.53 13.61 -20.67
CA ARG A 31 -4.48 12.32 -19.94
C ARG A 31 -3.06 11.75 -19.85
N SER A 32 -2.26 11.87 -20.91
CA SER A 32 -0.89 11.32 -20.93
C SER A 32 0.00 11.96 -19.87
N GLN A 33 -0.13 13.27 -19.64
CA GLN A 33 0.58 13.99 -18.58
C GLN A 33 0.13 13.51 -17.21
N ALA A 34 -1.18 13.41 -16.97
CA ALA A 34 -1.70 12.92 -15.70
C ALA A 34 -1.29 11.47 -15.41
N ILE A 35 -1.32 10.60 -16.42
CA ILE A 35 -0.86 9.21 -16.31
C ILE A 35 0.65 9.16 -16.04
N ALA A 36 1.44 9.96 -16.75
CA ALA A 36 2.89 10.02 -16.54
C ALA A 36 3.24 10.52 -15.14
N ASP A 37 2.52 11.52 -14.63
CA ASP A 37 2.72 12.04 -13.28
C ASP A 37 2.30 11.01 -12.23
N LEU A 38 1.15 10.33 -12.39
CA LEU A 38 0.76 9.23 -11.50
C LEU A 38 1.78 8.07 -11.49
N ILE A 39 2.30 7.71 -12.67
CA ILE A 39 3.35 6.69 -12.78
C ILE A 39 4.62 7.19 -12.10
N ARG A 40 5.03 8.44 -12.32
CA ARG A 40 6.24 9.02 -11.71
C ARG A 40 6.11 9.12 -10.20
N ASP A 41 4.97 9.57 -9.69
CA ASP A 41 4.68 9.63 -8.26
C ASP A 41 4.72 8.24 -7.65
N SER A 42 4.11 7.24 -8.30
CA SER A 42 4.18 5.84 -7.86
C SER A 42 5.61 5.26 -7.87
N LEU A 43 6.43 5.67 -8.85
CA LEU A 43 7.83 5.25 -8.95
C LEU A 43 8.72 5.98 -7.93
N ILE A 44 8.47 7.27 -7.67
CA ILE A 44 9.20 8.09 -6.69
C ILE A 44 8.84 7.67 -5.26
N GLU A 45 7.56 7.44 -4.94
CA GLU A 45 7.14 6.88 -3.64
C GLU A 45 7.85 5.56 -3.37
N ARG A 46 8.02 4.75 -4.41
CA ARG A 46 8.70 3.46 -4.32
C ARG A 46 10.24 3.59 -4.22
N ASP A 47 10.87 4.51 -4.95
CA ASP A 47 12.33 4.61 -5.03
C ASP A 47 12.98 5.54 -3.98
N TRP A 48 12.30 6.60 -3.52
CA TRP A 48 12.92 7.69 -2.74
C TRP A 48 12.69 7.66 -1.24
N GLN A 49 11.57 7.17 -0.73
CA GLN A 49 11.26 7.42 0.68
C GLN A 49 12.14 6.60 1.66
N PHE A 50 12.82 5.52 1.22
CA PHE A 50 13.10 4.42 2.15
C PHE A 50 14.37 3.59 1.99
N LYS A 51 15.23 3.82 0.99
CA LYS A 51 16.53 3.12 0.96
C LYS A 51 17.33 3.49 2.22
N ASN A 52 17.53 2.50 3.10
CA ASN A 52 18.26 2.55 4.38
C ASN A 52 17.73 3.46 5.52
N LYS A 53 16.50 4.01 5.42
CA LYS A 53 15.93 4.82 6.53
C LYS A 53 15.07 3.98 7.48
N ARG A 54 15.13 4.31 8.77
CA ARG A 54 14.22 3.77 9.80
C ARG A 54 12.96 4.60 9.89
N VAL A 55 11.81 3.96 9.70
CA VAL A 55 10.52 4.63 9.49
C VAL A 55 9.43 3.92 10.29
N ALA A 56 8.28 4.56 10.42
CA ALA A 56 7.07 3.97 10.98
C ALA A 56 6.09 3.64 9.84
N ALA A 57 5.16 2.72 10.06
CA ALA A 57 4.16 2.36 9.07
C ALA A 57 2.88 1.85 9.72
N ILE A 58 1.81 1.97 8.95
CA ILE A 58 0.49 1.43 9.25
C ILE A 58 0.14 0.50 8.08
N ILE A 59 -0.13 -0.78 8.38
CA ILE A 59 -0.58 -1.78 7.40
C ILE A 59 -2.02 -2.13 7.74
N GLY A 60 -2.94 -1.92 6.80
CA GLY A 60 -4.35 -2.27 6.94
C GLY A 60 -4.68 -3.52 6.12
N LEU A 61 -5.31 -4.51 6.75
CA LEU A 61 -5.77 -5.75 6.12
C LEU A 61 -7.27 -5.89 6.31
N VAL A 62 -7.99 -6.29 5.26
CA VAL A 62 -9.38 -6.74 5.36
C VAL A 62 -9.45 -8.20 4.93
N TYR A 63 -10.01 -9.06 5.77
CA TYR A 63 -10.11 -10.48 5.50
C TYR A 63 -11.35 -11.13 6.14
N ASP A 64 -11.66 -12.35 5.70
CA ASP A 64 -12.75 -13.16 6.26
C ASP A 64 -12.17 -14.13 7.30
N HIS A 65 -12.53 -13.97 8.58
CA HIS A 65 -11.97 -14.77 9.67
C HIS A 65 -12.48 -16.21 9.71
N HIS A 66 -13.55 -16.55 8.97
CA HIS A 66 -14.01 -17.93 8.83
C HIS A 66 -13.15 -18.75 7.85
N ARG A 67 -12.26 -18.10 7.10
CA ARG A 67 -11.36 -18.83 6.20
C ARG A 67 -10.32 -19.60 7.00
N ARG A 68 -10.38 -20.93 6.88
CA ARG A 68 -9.46 -21.86 7.52
C ARG A 68 -8.00 -21.45 7.29
N ASP A 69 -7.23 -21.46 8.37
CA ASP A 69 -5.80 -21.15 8.46
C ASP A 69 -5.39 -19.72 8.04
N LEU A 70 -6.31 -18.84 7.65
CA LEU A 70 -5.95 -17.48 7.23
C LEU A 70 -5.40 -16.66 8.40
N VAL A 71 -6.11 -16.68 9.53
CA VAL A 71 -5.71 -15.93 10.73
C VAL A 71 -4.36 -16.42 11.24
N ASN A 72 -4.16 -17.74 11.31
CA ASN A 72 -2.88 -18.32 11.74
C ASN A 72 -1.72 -17.90 10.82
N LYS A 73 -1.91 -17.93 9.50
CA LYS A 73 -0.87 -17.47 8.55
C LYS A 73 -0.54 -15.99 8.70
N ILE A 74 -1.53 -15.15 8.97
CA ILE A 74 -1.31 -13.72 9.23
C ILE A 74 -0.47 -13.55 10.51
N ILE A 75 -0.81 -14.28 11.58
CA ILE A 75 -0.07 -14.27 12.85
C ILE A 75 1.37 -14.79 12.67
N ASP A 76 1.56 -15.91 11.96
CA ASP A 76 2.88 -16.49 11.72
C ASP A 76 3.80 -15.50 10.99
N ILE A 77 3.28 -14.82 9.96
CA ILE A 77 4.03 -13.76 9.25
C ILE A 77 4.36 -12.61 10.19
N GLN A 78 3.45 -12.20 11.08
CA GLN A 78 3.77 -11.16 12.05
C GLN A 78 4.85 -11.59 13.03
N HIS A 79 4.83 -12.84 13.49
CA HIS A 79 5.85 -13.40 14.38
C HIS A 79 7.23 -13.47 13.70
N ASP A 80 7.30 -13.87 12.43
CA ASP A 80 8.52 -13.82 11.62
C ASP A 80 9.12 -12.41 11.56
N PHE A 81 8.27 -11.38 11.62
CA PHE A 81 8.64 -9.96 11.56
C PHE A 81 8.46 -9.24 12.90
N GLN A 82 8.47 -9.96 14.03
CA GLN A 82 8.20 -9.42 15.37
C GLN A 82 9.07 -8.20 15.74
N LYS A 83 10.28 -8.09 15.19
CA LYS A 83 11.18 -6.95 15.44
C LYS A 83 10.71 -5.66 14.77
N LEU A 84 9.80 -5.75 13.80
CA LEU A 84 9.20 -4.61 13.10
C LEU A 84 7.81 -4.28 13.64
N VAL A 85 7.02 -5.29 14.03
CA VAL A 85 5.65 -5.10 14.51
C VAL A 85 5.66 -4.51 15.92
N ILE A 86 5.01 -3.36 16.12
CA ILE A 86 4.85 -2.73 17.44
C ILE A 86 3.59 -3.26 18.10
N SER A 87 2.47 -3.24 17.36
CA SER A 87 1.16 -3.61 17.87
C SER A 87 0.20 -3.87 16.71
N THR A 88 -0.85 -4.64 17.00
CA THR A 88 -1.97 -4.83 16.10
C THR A 88 -3.29 -4.45 16.76
N GLN A 89 -4.22 -3.96 15.96
CA GLN A 89 -5.61 -3.76 16.36
C GLN A 89 -6.50 -4.55 15.41
N HIS A 90 -7.38 -5.35 15.98
CA HIS A 90 -8.36 -6.14 15.25
C HIS A 90 -9.76 -5.58 15.49
N ILE A 91 -10.49 -5.33 14.41
CA ILE A 91 -11.84 -4.77 14.42
C ILE A 91 -12.76 -5.71 13.65
N HIS A 92 -13.85 -6.14 14.28
CA HIS A 92 -14.93 -6.84 13.59
C HIS A 92 -15.78 -5.82 12.81
N LEU A 93 -15.74 -5.88 11.47
CA LEU A 93 -16.57 -5.02 10.62
C LEU A 93 -17.99 -5.58 10.51
N ASP A 94 -18.11 -6.90 10.43
CA ASP A 94 -19.37 -7.65 10.46
C ASP A 94 -19.11 -9.11 10.88
N HIS A 95 -20.12 -9.98 10.72
CA HIS A 95 -20.04 -11.38 11.11
C HIS A 95 -18.91 -12.17 10.41
N LYS A 96 -18.46 -11.77 9.23
CA LYS A 96 -17.40 -12.48 8.47
C LYS A 96 -16.13 -11.65 8.35
N ASN A 97 -16.25 -10.34 8.22
CA ASN A 97 -15.14 -9.46 7.88
C ASN A 97 -14.46 -8.86 9.10
N CYS A 98 -13.13 -8.88 9.06
CA CYS A 98 -12.29 -8.20 10.02
C CYS A 98 -11.39 -7.19 9.32
N LEU A 99 -11.20 -6.05 9.97
CA LEU A 99 -10.15 -5.08 9.67
C LEU A 99 -9.03 -5.28 10.69
N GLU A 100 -7.81 -5.48 10.23
CA GLU A 100 -6.64 -5.53 11.08
C GLU A 100 -5.68 -4.40 10.71
N ILE A 101 -5.26 -3.64 11.71
CA ILE A 101 -4.33 -2.52 11.58
C ILE A 101 -3.05 -2.88 12.32
N ILE A 102 -1.94 -2.93 11.61
CA ILE A 102 -0.62 -3.29 12.13
C ILE A 102 0.25 -2.05 12.14
N ALA A 103 0.64 -1.60 13.34
CA ALA A 103 1.64 -0.56 13.51
C ALA A 103 3.03 -1.20 13.47
N ALA A 104 3.90 -0.71 12.59
CA ALA A 104 5.25 -1.23 12.41
C ALA A 104 6.31 -0.13 12.43
N LYS A 105 7.54 -0.46 12.84
CA LYS A 105 8.70 0.45 12.82
C LYS A 105 9.99 -0.30 12.58
N GLY A 106 10.79 0.18 11.63
CA GLY A 106 12.06 -0.44 11.32
C GLY A 106 12.66 0.08 10.03
N GLN A 107 13.60 -0.69 9.46
CA GLN A 107 14.11 -0.38 8.14
C GLN A 107 12.97 -0.48 7.14
N ALA A 108 12.83 0.54 6.32
CA ALA A 108 11.67 0.64 5.45
C ALA A 108 11.60 -0.48 4.40
N GLN A 109 12.74 -0.97 3.89
CA GLN A 109 12.77 -2.14 3.03
C GLN A 109 12.22 -3.40 3.72
N ALA A 110 12.50 -3.56 5.02
CA ALA A 110 11.97 -4.68 5.80
C ALA A 110 10.46 -4.53 6.07
N ILE A 111 9.97 -3.31 6.31
CA ILE A 111 8.54 -3.02 6.43
C ILE A 111 7.80 -3.31 5.12
N VAL A 112 8.35 -2.89 3.98
CA VAL A 112 7.79 -3.21 2.66
C VAL A 112 7.75 -4.72 2.45
N GLY A 113 8.81 -5.44 2.87
CA GLY A 113 8.84 -6.90 2.87
C GLY A 113 7.70 -7.54 3.68
N LEU A 114 7.45 -7.03 4.90
CA LEU A 114 6.32 -7.45 5.74
C LEU A 114 4.97 -7.20 5.03
N ALA A 115 4.74 -5.97 4.56
CA ALA A 115 3.49 -5.61 3.88
C ALA A 115 3.24 -6.45 2.62
N HIS A 116 4.28 -6.75 1.85
CA HIS A 116 4.19 -7.61 0.67
C HIS A 116 3.88 -9.06 1.03
N LYS A 117 4.52 -9.63 2.05
CA LYS A 117 4.23 -10.99 2.51
C LYS A 117 2.79 -11.12 3.01
N LEU A 118 2.32 -10.16 3.82
CA LEU A 118 0.94 -10.13 4.27
C LEU A 118 -0.01 -10.06 3.08
N ARG A 119 0.16 -9.08 2.19
CA ARG A 119 -0.68 -8.93 0.98
C ARG A 119 -0.76 -10.20 0.12
N ALA A 120 0.30 -11.00 0.07
CA ALA A 120 0.36 -12.23 -0.71
C ALA A 120 -0.42 -13.41 -0.10
N VAL A 121 -0.88 -13.30 1.15
CA VAL A 121 -1.64 -14.38 1.80
C VAL A 121 -3.00 -14.57 1.12
N LYS A 122 -3.22 -15.77 0.58
CA LYS A 122 -4.49 -16.16 -0.04
C LYS A 122 -5.63 -16.05 0.97
N GLY A 123 -6.61 -15.19 0.67
CA GLY A 123 -7.77 -14.97 1.53
C GLY A 123 -7.91 -13.53 2.04
N ILE A 124 -6.85 -12.72 1.91
CA ILE A 124 -6.94 -11.28 2.11
C ILE A 124 -7.80 -10.66 1.00
N LYS A 125 -8.80 -9.88 1.40
CA LYS A 125 -9.70 -9.14 0.50
C LYS A 125 -9.11 -7.81 0.09
N HIS A 126 -8.46 -7.13 1.03
CA HIS A 126 -7.77 -5.87 0.78
C HIS A 126 -6.53 -5.76 1.67
N ALA A 127 -5.46 -5.19 1.12
CA ALA A 127 -4.28 -4.80 1.87
C ALA A 127 -3.81 -3.43 1.39
N SER A 128 -3.58 -2.54 2.34
CA SER A 128 -2.95 -1.24 2.11
C SER A 128 -1.85 -1.04 3.13
N PHE A 129 -0.86 -0.23 2.79
CA PHE A 129 0.11 0.22 3.77
C PHE A 129 0.52 1.65 3.45
N THR A 130 0.74 2.41 4.51
CA THR A 130 1.29 3.75 4.45
C THR A 130 2.47 3.81 5.39
N THR A 131 3.55 4.38 4.90
CA THR A 131 4.79 4.61 5.64
C THR A 131 4.89 6.09 6.00
N THR A 132 5.46 6.37 7.17
CA THR A 132 5.66 7.73 7.69
C THR A 132 6.99 7.84 8.45
N THR A 133 7.39 9.06 8.78
CA THR A 133 8.62 9.32 9.54
C THR A 133 8.53 8.80 10.97
N SER A 134 9.68 8.44 11.54
CA SER A 134 9.78 8.02 12.95
C SER A 134 9.85 9.19 13.95
N GLY A 135 9.69 10.43 13.48
CA GLY A 135 9.74 11.65 14.29
C GLY A 135 11.15 12.12 14.66
N LYS A 136 12.17 11.23 14.68
CA LYS A 136 13.53 11.53 15.14
C LYS A 136 14.33 12.56 14.32
N LYS A 137 13.77 13.09 13.22
CA LYS A 137 14.39 14.12 12.35
C LYS A 137 13.41 15.23 11.95
N LEU A 138 12.29 15.32 12.67
CA LEU A 138 11.39 16.46 12.54
C LEU A 138 11.78 17.43 13.65
N ILE A 139 12.12 18.66 13.28
CA ILE A 139 12.29 19.79 14.20
C ILE A 139 10.90 20.25 14.61
#